data_AF-A0A5E4KNA5-F1
#
_entry.id   AF-A0A5E4KNA5-F1
#
_cell.length_a   1.000
_cell.length_b   1.000
_cell.length_c   1.000
_cell.angle_alpha   90.00
_cell.angle_beta   90.00
_cell.angle_gamma   90.00
#
_symmetry.space_group_name_H-M   'P 1'
#
loop_
_entity.id
_entity.type
_entity.pdbx_description
1 polymer ?
#
loop_
_entity_poly.entity_id
_entity_poly.type
_entity_poly.pdbx_seq_one_letter_code
_entity_poly.pdbx_strand_id
1 'polypeptide(L)'
;MDGFALYKFVEFMIFALYLVFIFLAIQIWLLWKDLNKDDFKLNTFINESFFRKNCIYIFSFTVFFMSHELIEGTRIADAIIYFEMLEMFGIFCLVLFAYDWYIVLRVSAPKKSLPYELTEFTR
;
A
#
# COMPACT_ATOMS: atom_id res chain seq x y z
N MET A 1 9.56 -21.79 18.84
CA MET A 1 10.12 -21.32 17.55
C MET A 1 11.36 -20.52 17.90
N ASP A 2 12.50 -20.79 17.25
CA ASP A 2 13.74 -20.03 17.50
C ASP A 2 13.56 -18.56 17.09
N GLY A 3 14.22 -17.64 17.79
CA GLY A 3 14.13 -16.20 17.50
C GLY A 3 14.58 -15.87 16.08
N PHE A 4 15.58 -16.59 15.57
CA PHE A 4 16.04 -16.48 14.19
C PHE A 4 14.98 -16.95 13.17
N ALA A 5 14.24 -18.02 13.48
CA ALA A 5 13.16 -18.49 12.62
C ALA A 5 11.97 -17.50 12.59
N LEU A 6 11.66 -16.87 13.73
CA LEU A 6 10.64 -15.81 13.79
C LEU A 6 11.06 -14.60 12.97
N TYR A 7 12.30 -14.16 13.10
CA TYR A 7 12.87 -13.08 12.29
C TYR A 7 12.69 -13.34 10.79
N LYS A 8 13.14 -14.52 10.31
CA LYS A 8 13.02 -14.88 8.90
C LYS A 8 11.58 -14.97 8.40
N PHE A 9 10.67 -15.39 9.27
CA PHE A 9 9.25 -15.40 8.93
C PHE A 9 8.70 -13.97 8.75
N VAL A 10 9.06 -13.04 9.63
CA VAL A 10 8.62 -11.63 9.53
C VAL A 10 9.20 -10.98 8.26
N GLU A 11 10.48 -11.18 7.98
CA GLU A 11 11.15 -10.67 6.76
C GLU A 11 10.43 -11.17 5.48
N PHE A 12 10.06 -12.45 5.44
CA PHE A 12 9.30 -13.01 4.32
C PHE A 12 7.91 -12.36 4.17
N MET A 13 7.23 -12.09 5.28
CA MET A 13 5.92 -11.42 5.26
C MET A 13 6.04 -9.98 4.77
N ILE A 14 7.07 -9.24 5.19
CA ILE A 14 7.37 -7.89 4.71
C ILE A 14 7.58 -7.90 3.20
N PHE A 15 8.40 -8.82 2.70
CA PHE A 15 8.64 -8.98 1.26
C PHE A 15 7.34 -9.23 0.48
N ALA A 16 6.47 -10.11 0.99
CA ALA A 16 5.16 -10.36 0.38
C ALA A 16 4.28 -9.09 0.36
N LEU A 17 4.29 -8.30 1.45
CA LEU A 17 3.54 -7.04 1.52
C LEU A 17 4.07 -6.00 0.52
N TYR A 18 5.38 -5.91 0.30
CA TYR A 18 5.95 -5.05 -0.74
C TYR A 18 5.48 -5.45 -2.14
N LEU A 19 5.44 -6.75 -2.46
CA LEU A 19 4.93 -7.21 -3.76
C LEU A 19 3.46 -6.84 -3.95
N VAL A 20 2.63 -6.99 -2.91
CA VAL A 20 1.22 -6.56 -2.94
C VAL A 20 1.12 -5.05 -3.13
N PHE A 21 1.93 -4.26 -2.42
CA PHE A 21 1.95 -2.81 -2.55
C PHE A 21 2.33 -2.37 -3.97
N ILE A 22 3.41 -2.94 -4.53
CA ILE A 22 3.86 -2.65 -5.90
C ILE A 22 2.75 -3.00 -6.90
N PHE A 23 2.12 -4.17 -6.76
CA PHE A 23 1.00 -4.56 -7.60
C PHE A 23 -0.14 -3.54 -7.54
N LEU A 24 -0.56 -3.12 -6.33
CA LEU A 24 -1.61 -2.12 -6.16
C LEU A 24 -1.21 -0.76 -6.73
N ALA A 25 0.03 -0.32 -6.54
CA ALA A 25 0.51 0.95 -7.09
C ALA A 25 0.47 0.96 -8.63
N ILE A 26 0.85 -0.14 -9.28
CA ILE A 26 0.73 -0.29 -10.74
C ILE A 26 -0.74 -0.24 -11.16
N GLN A 27 -1.63 -0.94 -10.47
CA GLN A 27 -3.06 -0.93 -10.78
C GLN A 27 -3.67 0.47 -10.64
N ILE A 28 -3.33 1.18 -9.57
CA ILE A 28 -3.74 2.57 -9.33
C ILE A 28 -3.23 3.47 -10.45
N TRP A 29 -1.95 3.33 -10.84
CA TRP A 29 -1.36 4.13 -11.92
C TRP A 29 -2.07 3.92 -13.26
N LEU A 30 -2.35 2.67 -13.63
CA LEU A 30 -3.07 2.33 -14.85
C LEU A 30 -4.50 2.90 -14.82
N LEU A 31 -5.24 2.69 -13.72
CA LEU A 31 -6.59 3.23 -13.56
C LEU A 31 -6.60 4.77 -13.61
N TRP A 32 -5.59 5.41 -13.03
CA TRP A 32 -5.47 6.86 -13.01
C TRP A 32 -5.22 7.44 -14.41
N LYS A 33 -4.45 6.73 -15.26
CA LYS A 33 -4.22 7.11 -16.67
C LYS A 33 -5.52 7.07 -17.49
N ASP A 34 -6.36 6.07 -17.23
CA ASP A 34 -7.58 5.80 -18.02
C ASP A 34 -8.82 6.57 -17.53
N LEU A 35 -8.74 7.23 -16.37
CA LEU A 35 -9.83 8.02 -15.81
C LEU A 35 -10.04 9.33 -16.59
N ASN A 36 -11.29 9.53 -17.03
CA ASN A 36 -11.70 10.80 -17.62
C ASN A 36 -11.81 11.85 -16.50
N LYS A 37 -10.84 12.77 -16.42
CA LYS A 37 -10.70 13.73 -15.31
C LYS A 37 -11.92 14.66 -15.15
N ASP A 38 -12.67 14.86 -16.23
CA ASP A 38 -13.87 15.70 -16.25
C ASP A 38 -15.09 15.00 -15.61
N ASP A 39 -15.12 13.65 -15.64
CA ASP A 39 -16.18 12.83 -15.01
C ASP A 39 -15.80 12.38 -13.59
N PHE A 40 -14.52 12.48 -13.24
CA PHE A 40 -14.00 12.02 -11.95
C PHE A 40 -14.34 13.01 -10.83
N LYS A 41 -15.59 12.96 -10.37
CA LYS A 41 -16.04 13.70 -9.18
C LYS A 41 -15.51 13.04 -7.91
N LEU A 42 -14.27 13.36 -7.55
CA LEU A 42 -13.64 12.98 -6.29
C LEU A 42 -14.52 13.26 -5.06
N ASN A 43 -15.25 14.37 -5.06
CA ASN A 43 -16.14 14.76 -3.96
C ASN A 43 -17.29 13.77 -3.69
N THR A 44 -17.67 12.93 -4.65
CA THR A 44 -18.71 11.92 -4.44
C THR A 44 -18.18 10.67 -3.72
N PHE A 45 -16.87 10.41 -3.82
CA PHE A 45 -16.24 9.19 -3.27
C PHE A 45 -15.37 9.45 -2.05
N ILE A 46 -14.70 10.60 -1.99
CA ILE A 46 -13.95 11.06 -0.82
C ILE A 46 -14.97 11.62 0.19
N ASN A 47 -15.58 10.70 0.93
CA ASN A 47 -16.35 11.06 2.12
C ASN A 47 -15.40 11.33 3.31
N GLU A 48 -15.88 12.02 4.33
CA GLU A 48 -15.12 12.31 5.56
C GLU A 48 -14.53 11.05 6.18
N SER A 49 -15.27 9.94 6.16
CA SER A 49 -14.78 8.65 6.67
C SER A 49 -13.61 8.09 5.86
N PHE A 50 -13.62 8.25 4.52
CA PHE A 50 -12.51 7.81 3.67
C PHE A 50 -11.26 8.65 3.96
N PHE A 51 -11.43 9.97 4.02
CA PHE A 51 -10.34 10.88 4.33
C PHE A 51 -9.71 10.57 5.70
N ARG A 52 -10.54 10.46 6.76
CA ARG A 52 -10.08 10.14 8.12
C ARG A 52 -9.30 8.83 8.17
N LYS A 53 -9.80 7.77 7.50
CA LYS A 53 -9.16 6.46 7.46
C LYS A 53 -7.79 6.53 6.76
N ASN A 54 -7.71 7.22 5.62
CA ASN A 54 -6.46 7.41 4.89
C ASN A 54 -5.45 8.25 5.67
N CYS A 55 -5.89 9.30 6.37
CA CYS A 55 -5.03 10.08 7.26
C CYS A 55 -4.44 9.21 8.38
N ILE A 56 -5.24 8.32 8.98
CA ILE A 56 -4.75 7.37 9.99
C ILE A 56 -3.69 6.46 9.38
N TYR A 57 -3.90 5.93 8.17
CA TYR A 57 -2.91 5.07 7.52
C TYR A 57 -1.59 5.78 7.22
N ILE A 58 -1.64 7.00 6.68
CA ILE A 58 -0.44 7.80 6.43
C ILE A 58 0.28 8.10 7.74
N PHE A 59 -0.45 8.57 8.75
CA PHE A 59 0.12 8.88 10.06
C PHE A 59 0.78 7.64 10.70
N SER A 60 0.07 6.52 10.74
CA SER A 60 0.58 5.26 11.30
C SER A 60 1.80 4.76 10.55
N PHE A 61 1.78 4.75 9.20
CA PHE A 61 2.94 4.39 8.40
C PHE A 61 4.15 5.26 8.73
N THR A 62 3.98 6.59 8.78
CA THR A 62 5.07 7.51 9.12
C THR A 62 5.61 7.27 10.52
N VAL A 63 4.74 7.08 11.52
CA VAL A 63 5.16 6.79 12.90
C VAL A 63 5.93 5.48 12.98
N PHE A 64 5.46 4.41 12.33
CA PHE A 64 6.14 3.12 12.34
C PHE A 64 7.50 3.18 11.65
N PHE A 65 7.60 3.81 10.49
CA PHE A 65 8.89 3.96 9.78
C PHE A 65 9.86 4.87 10.53
N MET A 66 9.41 6.00 11.09
CA MET A 66 10.29 6.82 11.92
C MET A 66 10.77 6.06 13.16
N SER A 67 9.88 5.31 13.82
CA SER A 67 10.25 4.51 14.99
C SER A 67 11.23 3.40 14.60
N HIS A 68 11.03 2.75 13.44
CA HIS A 68 11.95 1.77 12.88
C HIS A 68 13.37 2.34 12.76
N GLU A 69 13.52 3.44 12.02
CA GLU A 69 14.82 4.09 11.79
C GLU A 69 15.48 4.57 13.09
N LEU A 70 14.69 5.18 13.99
CA LEU A 70 15.20 5.67 15.27
C LEU A 70 15.75 4.55 16.14
N ILE A 71 15.05 3.40 16.19
CA ILE A 71 15.46 2.29 17.05
C ILE A 71 16.57 1.49 16.37
N GLU A 72 16.54 1.28 15.05
CA GLU A 72 17.65 0.65 14.32
C GLU A 72 18.96 1.42 14.52
N GLY A 73 18.90 2.75 14.48
CA GLY A 73 20.03 3.63 14.77
C GLY A 73 20.65 3.47 16.16
N THR A 74 19.90 2.94 17.15
CA THR A 74 20.41 2.71 18.51
C THR A 74 21.27 1.45 18.65
N ARG A 75 21.26 0.55 17.66
CA ARG A 75 22.04 -0.71 17.63
C ARG A 75 21.90 -1.57 18.89
N ILE A 76 20.71 -1.60 19.49
CA ILE A 76 20.43 -2.44 20.66
C ILE A 76 20.51 -3.91 20.23
N ALA A 77 21.40 -4.68 20.88
CA ALA A 77 21.53 -6.12 20.65
C ALA A 77 20.21 -6.84 21.00
N ASP A 78 19.89 -7.91 20.26
CA ASP A 78 18.69 -8.75 20.43
C ASP A 78 17.32 -8.07 20.18
N ALA A 79 17.30 -6.83 19.69
CA ALA A 79 16.05 -6.11 19.38
C ALA A 79 15.63 -6.20 17.89
N ILE A 80 16.38 -6.92 17.05
CA ILE A 80 16.20 -7.02 15.59
C ILE A 80 14.76 -7.41 15.20
N ILE A 81 14.14 -8.35 15.92
CA ILE A 81 12.76 -8.80 15.65
C ILE A 81 11.76 -7.65 15.80
N TYR A 82 11.97 -6.76 16.78
CA TYR A 82 11.08 -5.62 16.99
C TYR A 82 11.21 -4.58 15.87
N PHE A 83 12.39 -4.46 15.25
CA PHE A 83 12.62 -3.55 14.13
C PHE A 83 11.79 -4.02 12.93
N GLU A 84 11.96 -5.28 12.53
CA GLU A 84 11.20 -5.88 11.43
C GLU A 84 9.68 -5.81 11.66
N MET A 85 9.21 -5.96 12.91
CA MET A 85 7.78 -5.80 13.19
C MET A 85 7.28 -4.37 12.92
N LEU A 86 8.06 -3.34 13.24
CA LEU A 86 7.70 -1.95 12.93
C LEU A 86 7.65 -1.72 11.42
N GLU A 87 8.63 -2.23 10.68
CA GLU A 87 8.61 -2.16 9.22
C GLU A 87 7.36 -2.86 8.66
N MET A 88 7.06 -4.07 9.14
CA MET A 88 5.88 -4.85 8.73
C MET A 88 4.57 -4.08 8.96
N PHE A 89 4.40 -3.44 10.13
CA PHE A 89 3.21 -2.64 10.40
C PHE A 89 3.14 -1.38 9.54
N GLY A 90 4.29 -0.75 9.27
CA GLY A 90 4.38 0.38 8.37
C GLY A 90 3.94 0.02 6.94
N ILE A 91 4.51 -1.04 6.36
CA ILE A 91 4.16 -1.47 4.99
C ILE A 91 2.72 -1.97 4.92
N PHE A 92 2.22 -2.63 5.97
CA PHE A 92 0.81 -3.01 6.05
C PHE A 92 -0.13 -1.80 5.98
N CYS A 93 0.19 -0.71 6.68
CA CYS A 93 -0.58 0.54 6.60
C CYS A 93 -0.55 1.14 5.18
N LEU A 94 0.60 1.08 4.49
CA LEU A 94 0.69 1.51 3.08
C LEU A 94 -0.13 0.63 2.14
N VAL A 95 -0.13 -0.69 2.34
CA VAL A 95 -0.95 -1.62 1.55
C VAL A 95 -2.43 -1.28 1.73
N LEU A 96 -2.89 -1.04 2.97
CA LEU A 96 -4.27 -0.66 3.23
C LEU A 96 -4.64 0.69 2.59
N PHE A 97 -3.73 1.67 2.66
CA PHE A 97 -3.88 2.95 1.97
C PHE A 97 -4.04 2.75 0.45
N ALA A 98 -3.11 2.03 -0.17
CA ALA A 98 -3.16 1.76 -1.60
C ALA A 98 -4.43 0.98 -1.98
N TYR A 99 -4.84 0.00 -1.18
CA TYR A 99 -6.03 -0.79 -1.43
C TYR A 99 -7.33 0.05 -1.41
N ASP A 100 -7.47 0.94 -0.42
CA ASP A 100 -8.61 1.85 -0.34
C ASP A 100 -8.69 2.76 -1.58
N TRP A 101 -7.55 3.31 -2.02
CA TRP A 101 -7.47 4.09 -3.25
C TRP A 101 -7.78 3.26 -4.50
N TYR A 102 -7.26 2.04 -4.59
CA TYR A 102 -7.56 1.12 -5.67
C TYR A 102 -9.06 0.84 -5.79
N ILE A 103 -9.77 0.60 -4.68
CA ILE A 103 -11.22 0.40 -4.70
C ILE A 103 -11.94 1.63 -5.26
N VAL A 104 -11.62 2.82 -4.74
CA VAL A 104 -12.28 4.06 -5.17
C VAL A 104 -12.07 4.31 -6.67
N LEU A 105 -10.84 4.12 -7.14
CA LEU A 105 -10.50 4.32 -8.55
C LEU A 105 -11.15 3.28 -9.44
N ARG A 106 -11.20 2.02 -9.01
CA ARG A 106 -11.84 0.93 -9.75
C ARG A 106 -13.33 1.15 -9.93
N VAL A 107 -14.03 1.66 -8.91
CA VAL A 107 -15.47 1.96 -9.00
C VAL A 107 -15.73 3.17 -9.92
N SER A 108 -14.79 4.12 -9.94
CA SER A 108 -14.91 5.35 -10.73
C SER A 108 -14.48 5.19 -12.19
N ALA A 109 -13.64 4.20 -12.49
CA ALA A 109 -13.28 3.88 -13.85
C ALA A 109 -14.53 3.39 -14.59
N PRO A 110 -14.88 3.97 -15.76
CA PRO A 110 -15.93 3.39 -16.59
C PRO A 110 -15.58 1.92 -16.82
N LYS A 111 -16.57 1.02 -16.80
CA LYS A 111 -16.39 -0.40 -17.20
C LYS A 111 -15.95 -0.47 -18.67
N LYS A 112 -14.73 -0.04 -18.99
CA LYS A 112 -14.09 -0.31 -20.26
C LYS A 112 -13.55 -1.73 -20.15
N SER A 113 -14.15 -2.60 -20.96
CA SER A 113 -13.69 -3.93 -21.27
C SER A 113 -12.22 -3.88 -21.68
N LEU A 114 -11.34 -4.38 -20.81
CA LEU A 114 -9.89 -4.47 -20.96
C LEU A 114 -9.13 -3.15 -21.23
N PRO A 115 -7.88 -3.03 -20.74
CA PRO A 115 -6.94 -2.01 -21.19
C PRO A 115 -6.82 -2.07 -22.72
N TYR A 116 -6.87 -0.91 -23.38
CA TYR A 116 -6.71 -0.80 -24.83
C TYR A 116 -5.45 -1.53 -25.34
N GLU A 117 -4.38 -1.48 -24.54
CA GLU A 117 -3.08 -2.13 -24.78
C GLU A 117 -3.15 -3.67 -24.85
N LEU A 118 -4.20 -4.30 -24.29
CA LEU A 118 -4.43 -5.75 -24.36
C LEU A 118 -5.41 -6.16 -25.47
N THR A 119 -6.08 -5.18 -26.12
CA THR A 119 -6.99 -5.42 -27.25
C THR A 119 -6.35 -5.16 -28.62
N GLU A 120 -5.16 -4.56 -28.65
CA GLU A 120 -4.47 -4.18 -29.90
C GLU A 120 -3.67 -5.32 -30.57
N PHE A 121 -3.74 -6.56 -30.09
CA PHE A 121 -3.10 -7.71 -30.76
C PHE A 121 -3.83 -8.19 -32.03
N THR A 122 -4.85 -7.47 -32.48
CA THR A 122 -5.63 -7.79 -33.68
C THR A 122 -5.70 -6.58 -34.60
N ARG A 123 -4.62 -6.30 -35.33
CA ARG A 123 -4.69 -5.56 -36.59
C ARG A 123 -3.61 -5.97 -37.57
#